data_AF-A0A7C3NKQ4-F1
#
_entry.id   AF-A0A7C3NKQ4-F1
#
_cell.length_a   1.000
_cell.length_b   1.000
_cell.length_c   1.000
_cell.angle_alpha   90.00
_cell.angle_beta   90.00
_cell.angle_gamma   90.00
#
_symmetry.space_group_name_H-M   'P 1'
#
loop_
_entity.id
_entity.type
_entity.pdbx_description
1 polymer ?
#
loop_
_entity_poly.entity_id
_entity_poly.type
_entity_poly.pdbx_seq_one_letter_code
_entity_poly.pdbx_strand_id
1 'polypeptide(L)' 'MARITVEDCLGNVRSRFDLVLLAALRVRQLQKGATPCIKSDNREVVVALREIAANKVRWAIPKPEPTE' A
#
# COMPACT_ATOMS: atom_id res chain seq x y z
N MET A 1 -14.08 -12.00 5.00
CA MET A 1 -13.10 -12.18 3.90
C MET A 1 -13.00 -10.86 3.16
N ALA A 2 -11.89 -10.14 3.34
CA ALA A 2 -11.72 -8.80 2.80
C ALA A 2 -11.66 -8.83 1.26
N ARG A 3 -12.74 -8.44 0.60
CA ARG A 3 -12.78 -8.22 -0.85
C ARG A 3 -12.09 -6.89 -1.13
N ILE A 4 -10.78 -6.95 -1.40
CA ILE A 4 -9.97 -5.83 -1.92
C ILE A 4 -9.39 -6.30 -3.25
N THR A 5 -9.48 -5.46 -4.27
CA THR A 5 -9.00 -5.79 -5.61
C THR A 5 -7.71 -5.02 -5.93
N VAL A 6 -7.01 -5.47 -6.96
CA VAL A 6 -5.79 -4.79 -7.42
C VAL A 6 -6.16 -3.47 -8.08
N GLU A 7 -7.33 -3.40 -8.75
CA GLU A 7 -7.85 -2.16 -9.34
C GLU A 7 -8.01 -1.04 -8.29
N ASP A 8 -8.52 -1.37 -7.09
CA ASP A 8 -8.68 -0.40 -5.98
C ASP A 8 -7.35 0.24 -5.57
N CYS A 9 -6.25 -0.49 -5.71
CA CYS A 9 -4.93 -0.02 -5.35
C CYS A 9 -4.25 0.76 -6.49
N LEU A 10 -4.49 0.36 -7.75
CA LEU A 10 -3.87 0.97 -8.93
C LEU A 10 -4.27 2.42 -9.16
N GLY A 11 -5.42 2.87 -8.65
CA GLY A 11 -5.80 4.29 -8.68
C GLY A 11 -4.81 5.22 -7.94
N ASN A 12 -4.01 4.68 -7.01
CA ASN A 12 -3.10 5.44 -6.16
C ASN A 12 -1.61 5.18 -6.44
N VAL A 13 -1.27 4.28 -7.37
CA VAL A 13 0.12 3.91 -7.70
C VAL A 13 0.32 3.79 -9.21
N ARG A 14 1.47 4.28 -9.67
CA ARG A 14 1.81 4.39 -11.10
C ARG A 14 2.12 3.05 -11.78
N SER A 15 2.54 2.04 -11.01
CA SER A 15 2.93 0.73 -11.52
C SER A 15 2.55 -0.40 -10.56
N ARG A 16 2.26 -1.58 -11.13
CA ARG A 16 2.04 -2.81 -10.36
C ARG A 16 3.29 -3.21 -9.56
N PHE A 17 4.49 -2.92 -10.07
CA PHE A 17 5.73 -3.16 -9.33
C PHE A 17 5.85 -2.23 -8.13
N ASP A 18 5.48 -0.96 -8.29
CA ASP A 18 5.47 0.01 -7.20
C ASP A 18 4.44 -0.37 -6.12
N LEU A 19 3.28 -0.91 -6.52
CA LEU A 19 2.28 -1.45 -5.61
C LEU A 19 2.87 -2.56 -4.73
N VAL A 20 3.51 -3.55 -5.34
CA VAL A 20 4.11 -4.68 -4.62
C VAL A 20 5.20 -4.21 -3.68
N LEU A 21 6.07 -3.30 -4.14
CA LEU A 21 7.16 -2.78 -3.32
C LEU A 21 6.64 -1.94 -2.14
N LEU A 22 5.67 -1.06 -2.38
CA LEU A 22 5.05 -0.22 -1.35
C LEU A 22 4.32 -1.07 -0.30
N ALA A 23 3.56 -2.06 -0.75
CA ALA A 23 2.86 -2.98 0.14
C ALA A 23 3.86 -3.79 0.99
N ALA A 24 4.93 -4.34 0.39
CA ALA A 24 5.94 -5.09 1.11
C ALA A 24 6.65 -4.23 2.18
N LEU A 25 7.00 -2.99 1.85
CA LEU A 25 7.60 -2.05 2.80
C LEU A 25 6.63 -1.72 3.93
N ARG A 26 5.35 -1.45 3.62
CA ARG A 26 4.35 -1.12 4.63
C ARG A 26 4.05 -2.29 5.56
N VAL A 27 3.96 -3.51 5.03
CA VAL A 27 3.80 -4.73 5.83
C VAL A 27 4.95 -4.89 6.83
N ARG A 28 6.19 -4.67 6.40
CA ARG A 28 7.35 -4.71 7.30
C ARG A 28 7.27 -3.65 8.40
N GLN A 29 6.68 -2.48 8.14
CA GLN A 29 6.46 -1.47 9.18
C GLN A 29 5.41 -1.95 10.18
N LEU A 30 4.28 -2.49 9.72
CA LEU A 30 3.22 -3.02 10.57
C LEU A 30 3.75 -4.17 11.46
N GLN A 31 4.57 -5.07 10.89
CA GLN A 31 5.24 -6.15 11.63
C GLN A 31 6.21 -5.64 12.70
N LYS A 32 6.82 -4.48 12.48
CA LYS A 32 7.69 -3.82 13.48
C LYS A 32 6.90 -3.11 14.58
N GLY A 33 5.56 -3.21 14.58
CA GLY A 33 4.69 -2.56 15.56
C GLY A 33 4.26 -1.14 15.18
N ALA A 34 4.43 -0.73 13.91
CA ALA A 34 3.87 0.54 13.46
C ALA A 34 2.34 0.52 13.55
N THR A 35 1.75 1.66 13.94
CA THR A 35 0.30 1.76 14.09
C THR A 35 -0.38 1.68 12.71
N PRO A 36 -1.36 0.76 12.53
CA PRO A 36 -2.15 0.73 11.32
C PRO A 36 -3.08 1.96 11.27
N CYS A 37 -3.16 2.59 10.11
CA CYS A 37 -4.08 3.71 9.82
C CYS A 37 -5.52 3.22 9.66
N ILE A 38 -5.71 1.93 9.36
CA ILE A 38 -7.03 1.30 9.24
C ILE A 38 -7.09 0.12 10.22
N LYS A 39 -8.02 0.18 11.17
CA LYS A 39 -8.31 -0.96 12.05
C LYS A 39 -8.97 -2.07 11.24
N SER A 40 -8.40 -3.26 11.30
CA SER A 40 -8.90 -4.44 10.59
C SER A 40 -8.35 -5.70 11.25
N ASP A 41 -9.17 -6.73 11.39
CA ASP A 41 -8.77 -8.05 11.91
C ASP A 41 -8.05 -8.93 10.87
N ASN A 42 -7.84 -8.41 9.65
CA ASN A 42 -7.10 -9.11 8.60
C ASN A 42 -5.58 -9.04 8.82
N ARG A 43 -4.85 -9.95 8.16
CA ARG A 43 -3.38 -9.93 8.12
C ARG A 43 -2.83 -8.59 7.65
N GLU A 44 -1.63 -8.24 8.10
CA GLU A 44 -0.94 -6.97 7.80
C GLU A 44 -0.85 -6.67 6.31
N VAL A 45 -0.71 -7.70 5.48
CA VAL A 45 -0.71 -7.58 4.01
C VAL A 45 -2.01 -6.97 3.48
N VAL A 46 -3.15 -7.42 3.99
CA VAL A 46 -4.46 -6.91 3.60
C VAL A 46 -4.67 -5.50 4.16
N VAL A 47 -4.18 -5.24 5.38
CA VAL A 47 -4.22 -3.90 5.98
C VAL A 47 -3.40 -2.92 5.15
N ALA A 48 -2.19 -3.27 4.75
CA ALA A 48 -1.33 -2.43 3.92
C ALA A 48 -1.98 -2.11 2.56
N LEU A 49 -2.56 -3.11 1.88
CA LEU A 49 -3.28 -2.88 0.61
C LEU A 49 -4.51 -1.98 0.80
N ARG A 50 -5.25 -2.13 1.91
CA ARG A 50 -6.38 -1.24 2.25
C ARG A 50 -5.91 0.18 2.51
N GLU A 51 -4.79 0.37 3.19
CA GLU A 51 -4.22 1.69 3.44
C GLU A 51 -3.76 2.36 2.14
N ILE A 52 -3.21 1.60 1.19
CA ILE A 52 -2.82 2.08 -0.14
C ILE A 52 -4.07 2.45 -0.95
N ALA A 53 -5.11 1.61 -0.97
CA ALA A 53 -6.37 1.91 -1.66
C ALA A 53 -7.10 3.13 -1.06
N ALA A 54 -7.01 3.33 0.26
CA ALA A 54 -7.56 4.50 0.95
C ALA A 54 -6.67 5.76 0.88
N ASN A 55 -5.58 5.72 0.10
CA ASN A 55 -4.61 6.81 -0.05
C ASN A 55 -4.03 7.32 1.29
N LYS A 56 -3.92 6.43 2.28
CA LYS A 56 -3.28 6.69 3.59
C LYS A 56 -1.78 6.40 3.57
N VAL A 57 -1.36 5.53 2.67
CA VAL A 57 0.05 5.16 2.46
C VAL A 57 0.43 5.47 1.02
N ARG A 58 1.50 6.25 0.86
CA ARG A 58 2.03 6.69 -0.44
C ARG A 58 3.55 6.81 -0.37
N TRP A 59 4.19 6.84 -1.53
CA TRP A 59 5.61 7.16 -1.63
C TRP A 59 5.87 8.58 -1.13
N ALA A 60 6.85 8.76 -0.25
CA ALA A 60 7.20 10.06 0.32
C ALA A 60 7.86 11.00 -0.71
N ILE A 61 8.48 10.43 -1.74
CA ILE A 61 9.11 11.15 -2.84
C ILE A 61 8.40 10.71 -4.12
N PRO A 62 7.77 11.62 -4.88
CA PRO A 62 7.36 11.29 -6.23
C PRO A 62 8.64 10.97 -7.02
N LYS A 63 8.79 9.71 -7.45
CA LYS A 63 9.92 9.31 -8.29
C LYS A 63 9.92 10.23 -9.51
N PRO A 64 11.06 10.83 -9.89
CA PRO A 64 11.12 11.67 -11.08
C PRO A 64 10.54 10.88 -12.25
N GLU A 65 9.67 11.56 -12.99
CA GLU A 65 9.02 11.01 -14.16
C GLU A 65 10.11 10.53 -15.12
N PRO A 66 9.98 9.34 -15.74
CA PRO A 66 10.99 8.88 -16.67
C PRO A 66 11.04 9.91 -17.81
N THR A 67 12.14 10.65 -17.89
CA THR A 67 12.45 11.48 -19.05
C THR A 67 12.54 10.54 -20.24
N GLU A 68 11.64 10.73 -21.19
CA GLU A 68 11.54 10.04 -22.47
C GLU A 68 12.87 10.09 -23.25
#